data_AF-A0A4Q6APH2-F1
#
_entry.id   AF-A0A4Q6APH2-F1
#
_cell.length_a   1.000
_cell.length_b   1.000
_cell.length_c   1.000
_cell.angle_alpha   90.00
_cell.angle_beta   90.00
_cell.angle_gamma   90.00
#
_symmetry.space_group_name_H-M   'P 1'
#
loop_
_entity.id
_entity.type
_entity.pdbx_description
1 polymer ?
#
loop_
_entity_poly.entity_id
_entity_poly.type
_entity_poly.pdbx_seq_one_letter_code
_entity_poly.pdbx_strand_id
1 'polypeptide(L)'
;NLIQSGAFDLIGYNYNHRKWGSFLKDHPGKKLIVTESTSALQTRGSYDLLPVDSIRRWPEAWDKPIPGGGNKDLSVSAYDHVSTPWGSTHEESVKELKKWPHVSGMYIWTGFDYLGEPTPYPWPARSSYFGIIDLAGFPKDVYYLYQSEFTSKPVLHLYPHWNWKTGDTVDVVSYYNNADAVELFLNGKSLGSKAKKGDKLHIKWRVPFAPGELKAVSKKGGKTVMTKSVKTAGAPHRLLLKADRKAIKADGEDLSFVAVEIVDKDGVLVPRADNLIRFSISGNGSIAGVDSGSPVSLESFKGNSHTALNGKALCIVQTNGKKGGITVTASAEGLQSATVQIVAQ
;
A
#
# COMPACT_ATOMS: atom_id res chain seq x y z
N ASN A 1 22.69 30.24 -9.73
CA ASN A 1 21.37 29.58 -9.92
C ASN A 1 21.52 28.62 -11.10
N LEU A 2 21.43 27.31 -10.84
CA LEU A 2 21.62 26.25 -11.84
C LEU A 2 20.65 26.34 -13.02
N ILE A 3 19.43 26.86 -12.80
CA ILE A 3 18.43 27.02 -13.88
C ILE A 3 18.80 28.19 -14.80
N GLN A 4 19.38 29.26 -14.25
CA GLN A 4 19.78 30.45 -15.01
C GLN A 4 21.05 30.24 -15.84
N SER A 5 21.85 29.20 -15.57
CA SER A 5 23.08 28.94 -16.34
C SER A 5 22.81 28.52 -17.78
N GLY A 6 21.58 28.10 -18.10
CA GLY A 6 21.23 27.57 -19.42
C GLY A 6 21.82 26.19 -19.72
N ALA A 7 22.46 25.54 -18.75
CA ALA A 7 23.18 24.28 -18.94
C ALA A 7 22.26 23.04 -19.09
N PHE A 8 20.96 23.17 -18.81
CA PHE A 8 20.02 22.05 -18.82
C PHE A 8 19.03 22.15 -19.98
N ASP A 9 18.84 21.04 -20.68
CA ASP A 9 17.81 20.87 -21.72
C ASP A 9 16.40 20.77 -21.13
N LEU A 10 16.31 20.26 -19.89
CA LEU A 10 15.08 19.99 -19.16
C LEU A 10 15.27 20.40 -17.70
N ILE A 11 14.35 21.20 -17.17
CA ILE A 11 14.41 21.64 -15.77
C ILE A 11 13.71 20.59 -14.91
N GLY A 12 14.45 20.04 -13.95
CA GLY A 12 13.95 19.10 -12.96
C GLY A 12 13.47 19.81 -11.69
N TYR A 13 12.23 19.56 -11.26
CA TYR A 13 11.75 19.97 -9.94
C TYR A 13 11.67 18.76 -9.01
N ASN A 14 12.33 18.87 -7.86
CA ASN A 14 12.00 18.05 -6.70
C ASN A 14 10.89 18.78 -5.92
N TYR A 15 9.80 18.05 -5.63
CA TYR A 15 8.63 18.49 -4.90
C TYR A 15 7.97 19.74 -5.51
N ASN A 16 7.59 20.70 -4.67
CA ASN A 16 7.06 22.00 -5.10
C ASN A 16 5.82 21.91 -6.02
N HIS A 17 4.92 20.94 -5.77
CA HIS A 17 3.68 20.72 -6.55
C HIS A 17 2.88 22.00 -6.82
N ARG A 18 2.85 22.94 -5.86
CA ARG A 18 2.17 24.24 -5.99
C ARG A 18 2.79 25.20 -7.03
N LYS A 19 4.04 24.97 -7.43
CA LYS A 19 4.76 25.79 -8.42
C LYS A 19 4.76 25.19 -9.83
N TRP A 20 4.22 23.97 -10.00
CA TRP A 20 4.21 23.32 -11.31
C TRP A 20 3.41 24.15 -12.31
N GLY A 21 2.25 24.68 -11.91
CA GLY A 21 1.42 25.52 -12.77
C GLY A 21 2.06 26.84 -13.22
N SER A 22 2.87 27.48 -12.38
CA SER A 22 3.53 28.75 -12.72
C SER A 22 4.81 28.60 -13.53
N PHE A 23 5.27 27.36 -13.78
CA PHE A 23 6.57 27.09 -14.38
C PHE A 23 6.86 27.89 -15.66
N LEU A 24 5.92 27.96 -16.61
CA LEU A 24 6.14 28.67 -17.88
C LEU A 24 6.22 30.19 -17.73
N LYS A 25 5.68 30.74 -16.64
CA LYS A 25 5.84 32.15 -16.28
C LYS A 25 7.24 32.39 -15.71
N ASP A 26 7.71 31.48 -14.86
CA ASP A 26 9.00 31.58 -14.18
C ASP A 26 10.17 31.24 -15.12
N HIS A 27 9.94 30.35 -16.10
CA HIS A 27 10.92 29.85 -17.06
C HIS A 27 10.37 29.79 -18.50
N PRO A 28 10.12 30.94 -19.16
CA PRO A 28 9.57 30.97 -20.51
C PRO A 28 10.38 30.15 -21.52
N GLY A 29 9.70 29.34 -22.33
CA GLY A 29 10.31 28.51 -23.37
C GLY A 29 11.09 27.28 -22.87
N LYS A 30 11.17 27.05 -21.56
CA LYS A 30 11.79 25.86 -20.98
C LYS A 30 10.79 24.72 -20.83
N LYS A 31 11.30 23.51 -20.61
CA LYS A 31 10.53 22.28 -20.38
C LYS A 31 10.68 21.83 -18.92
N LEU A 32 9.62 21.27 -18.35
CA LEU A 32 9.58 20.80 -16.97
C LEU A 32 9.40 19.29 -16.91
N ILE A 33 10.22 18.63 -16.08
CA ILE A 33 9.94 17.31 -15.54
C ILE A 33 10.01 17.36 -14.02
N VAL A 34 9.12 16.63 -13.35
CA VAL A 34 9.17 16.51 -11.88
C VAL A 34 10.04 15.31 -11.56
N THR A 35 11.29 15.58 -11.17
CA THR A 35 12.32 14.57 -10.89
C THR A 35 12.10 13.85 -9.56
N GLU A 36 11.34 14.45 -8.64
CA GLU A 36 10.91 13.81 -7.39
C GLU A 36 9.60 14.45 -6.94
N SER A 37 8.58 13.68 -6.58
CA SER A 37 7.27 14.19 -6.16
C SER A 37 6.76 13.50 -4.90
N THR A 38 5.68 14.03 -4.35
CA THR A 38 4.95 13.38 -3.25
C THR A 38 5.72 13.34 -1.93
N SER A 39 6.40 12.24 -1.57
CA SER A 39 6.89 11.99 -0.20
C SER A 39 5.74 11.97 0.83
N ALA A 40 4.67 11.27 0.45
CA ALA A 40 3.56 10.91 1.34
C ALA A 40 3.98 9.73 2.23
N LEU A 41 3.37 9.61 3.40
CA LEU A 41 3.80 8.69 4.45
C LEU A 41 2.65 7.73 4.77
N GLN A 42 2.95 6.43 4.88
CA GLN A 42 1.93 5.39 5.08
C GLN A 42 2.52 4.06 5.55
N THR A 43 1.79 3.37 6.41
CA THR A 43 2.02 1.98 6.84
C THR A 43 0.88 1.11 6.35
N ARG A 44 1.19 0.00 5.66
CA ARG A 44 0.17 -0.88 5.06
C ARG A 44 -0.85 -1.34 6.10
N GLY A 45 -2.14 -1.05 5.88
CA GLY A 45 -3.23 -1.54 6.72
C GLY A 45 -3.42 -0.79 8.05
N SER A 46 -2.67 0.28 8.30
CA SER A 46 -2.85 1.14 9.47
C SER A 46 -3.69 2.36 9.10
N TYR A 47 -4.68 2.71 9.92
CA TYR A 47 -5.63 3.77 9.62
C TYR A 47 -6.04 4.51 10.91
N ASP A 48 -5.93 5.83 10.88
CA ASP A 48 -6.38 6.68 11.98
C ASP A 48 -7.86 7.06 11.79
N LEU A 49 -8.63 7.17 12.88
CA LEU A 49 -10.03 7.62 12.86
C LEU A 49 -10.14 9.15 12.75
N LEU A 50 -9.38 9.74 11.82
CA LEU A 50 -9.47 11.13 11.42
C LEU A 50 -10.17 11.22 10.06
N PRO A 51 -10.92 12.31 9.78
CA PRO A 51 -11.48 12.51 8.45
C PRO A 51 -10.38 12.42 7.39
N VAL A 52 -10.64 11.73 6.28
CA VAL A 52 -9.59 11.52 5.25
C VAL A 52 -9.19 12.80 4.53
N ASP A 53 -10.02 13.85 4.59
CA ASP A 53 -9.68 15.17 4.04
C ASP A 53 -8.82 16.01 5.03
N SER A 54 -8.59 15.51 6.23
CA SER A 54 -7.75 16.17 7.24
C SER A 54 -6.28 15.83 7.01
N ILE A 55 -5.63 16.61 6.15
CA ILE A 55 -4.22 16.43 5.81
C ILE A 55 -3.32 16.80 7.01
N ARG A 56 -2.38 15.92 7.34
CA ARG A 56 -1.29 16.16 8.30
C ARG A 56 0.06 16.22 7.57
N ARG A 57 0.92 17.14 7.99
CA ARG A 57 2.31 17.23 7.52
C ARG A 57 3.23 16.87 8.67
N TRP A 58 3.92 15.73 8.56
CA TRP A 58 4.75 15.16 9.62
C TRP A 58 6.18 14.92 9.13
N PRO A 59 7.19 15.37 9.89
CA PRO A 59 7.13 16.39 10.97
C PRO A 59 6.71 17.79 10.45
N GLU A 60 6.65 18.80 11.32
CA GLU A 60 6.40 20.20 10.90
C GLU A 60 7.51 20.73 9.98
N ALA A 61 8.75 20.34 10.25
CA ALA A 61 9.94 20.65 9.45
C ALA A 61 10.90 19.45 9.51
N TRP A 62 11.75 19.30 8.48
CA TRP A 62 12.62 18.13 8.30
C TRP A 62 13.60 17.88 9.45
N ASP A 63 13.95 18.92 10.19
CA ASP A 63 14.90 18.93 11.30
C ASP A 63 14.22 18.85 12.68
N LYS A 64 12.88 18.72 12.72
CA LYS A 64 12.10 18.66 13.96
C LYS A 64 11.47 17.29 14.18
N PRO A 65 11.31 16.86 15.43
CA PRO A 65 10.51 15.68 15.75
C PRO A 65 9.02 15.94 15.49
N ILE A 66 8.24 14.87 15.35
CA ILE A 66 6.77 14.98 15.29
C ILE A 66 6.25 15.48 16.64
N PRO A 67 5.41 16.53 16.67
CA PRO A 67 4.73 16.92 17.91
C PRO A 67 3.97 15.75 18.54
N GLY A 68 4.22 15.49 19.82
CA GLY A 68 3.61 14.36 20.54
C GLY A 68 4.10 12.97 20.14
N GLY A 69 5.13 12.87 19.29
CA GLY A 69 5.74 11.59 18.90
C GLY A 69 4.97 10.79 17.85
N GLY A 70 3.89 11.33 17.27
CA GLY A 70 3.05 10.62 16.29
C GLY A 70 2.26 9.45 16.91
N ASN A 71 2.11 8.35 16.17
CA ASN A 71 1.41 7.16 16.65
C ASN A 71 2.31 6.32 17.55
N LYS A 72 1.75 5.72 18.61
CA LYS A 72 2.52 4.95 19.61
C LYS A 72 3.21 3.71 19.04
N ASP A 73 2.60 3.09 18.03
CA ASP A 73 3.14 1.95 17.29
C ASP A 73 4.04 2.38 16.12
N LEU A 74 4.31 3.68 16.00
CA LEU A 74 5.05 4.33 14.91
C LEU A 74 4.47 4.04 13.52
N SER A 75 3.18 3.70 13.44
CA SER A 75 2.50 3.58 12.15
C SER A 75 2.12 4.93 11.58
N VAL A 76 2.00 5.02 10.26
CA VAL A 76 1.37 6.16 9.58
C VAL A 76 0.11 5.70 8.87
N SER A 77 -0.96 6.46 9.01
CA SER A 77 -2.25 6.15 8.38
C SER A 77 -2.16 6.07 6.84
N ALA A 78 -2.71 5.00 6.26
CA ALA A 78 -2.69 4.70 4.82
C ALA A 78 -3.79 5.39 4.00
N TYR A 79 -4.46 6.42 4.54
CA TYR A 79 -5.51 7.16 3.84
C TYR A 79 -5.02 8.19 2.80
N ASP A 80 -3.72 8.26 2.52
CA ASP A 80 -3.11 9.35 1.73
C ASP A 80 -3.41 10.75 2.31
N HIS A 81 -3.39 10.85 3.64
CA HIS A 81 -3.63 12.11 4.36
C HIS A 81 -2.47 12.51 5.29
N VAL A 82 -1.32 11.86 5.14
CA VAL A 82 -0.07 12.23 5.82
C VAL A 82 1.03 12.35 4.79
N SER A 83 1.82 13.43 4.84
CA SER A 83 3.05 13.55 4.06
C SER A 83 4.13 14.28 4.84
N THR A 84 5.33 14.31 4.28
CA THR A 84 6.38 15.22 4.72
C THR A 84 6.02 16.68 4.47
N PRO A 85 6.63 17.64 5.19
CA PRO A 85 6.33 19.06 5.05
C PRO A 85 6.83 19.67 3.73
N TRP A 86 7.86 19.10 3.11
CA TRP A 86 8.32 19.49 1.75
C TRP A 86 7.50 18.82 0.63
N GLY A 87 6.81 17.75 0.97
CA GLY A 87 6.06 16.90 0.05
C GLY A 87 4.60 17.31 -0.18
N SER A 88 3.81 16.31 -0.56
CA SER A 88 2.37 16.37 -0.77
C SER A 88 1.74 15.00 -0.50
N THR A 89 0.42 14.93 -0.43
CA THR A 89 -0.28 13.65 -0.61
C THR A 89 -0.10 13.18 -2.06
N HIS A 90 -0.32 11.89 -2.33
CA HIS A 90 -0.30 11.36 -3.69
C HIS A 90 -1.37 12.05 -4.55
N GLU A 91 -2.57 12.25 -4.01
CA GLU A 91 -3.63 12.94 -4.74
C GLU A 91 -3.31 14.40 -5.08
N GLU A 92 -2.64 15.15 -4.21
CA GLU A 92 -2.23 16.53 -4.51
C GLU A 92 -1.29 16.57 -5.73
N SER A 93 -0.26 15.72 -5.76
CA SER A 93 0.67 15.64 -6.88
C SER A 93 0.00 15.12 -8.17
N VAL A 94 -0.85 14.09 -8.08
CA VAL A 94 -1.57 13.57 -9.26
C VAL A 94 -2.52 14.63 -9.85
N LYS A 95 -3.22 15.41 -9.01
CA LYS A 95 -4.09 16.50 -9.48
C LYS A 95 -3.30 17.57 -10.23
N GLU A 96 -2.17 18.01 -9.69
CA GLU A 96 -1.31 19.00 -10.37
C GLU A 96 -0.76 18.45 -11.70
N LEU A 97 -0.29 17.20 -11.72
CA LEU A 97 0.17 16.56 -12.96
C LEU A 97 -0.91 16.51 -14.04
N LYS A 98 -2.14 16.11 -13.67
CA LYS A 98 -3.26 16.01 -14.63
C LYS A 98 -3.77 17.37 -15.11
N LYS A 99 -3.56 18.42 -14.31
CA LYS A 99 -4.06 19.78 -14.59
C LYS A 99 -3.18 20.55 -15.58
N TRP A 100 -1.87 20.30 -15.58
CA TRP A 100 -0.90 21.13 -16.29
C TRP A 100 -0.18 20.36 -17.41
N PRO A 101 -0.58 20.55 -18.69
CA PRO A 101 0.00 19.80 -19.82
C PRO A 101 1.50 20.02 -20.04
N HIS A 102 2.06 21.12 -19.54
CA HIS A 102 3.50 21.40 -19.63
C HIS A 102 4.35 20.65 -18.62
N VAL A 103 3.74 19.99 -17.63
CA VAL A 103 4.42 19.06 -16.73
C VAL A 103 4.56 17.73 -17.46
N SER A 104 5.78 17.39 -17.91
CA SER A 104 5.98 16.23 -18.80
C SER A 104 5.79 14.87 -18.10
N GLY A 105 5.79 14.85 -16.78
CA GLY A 105 5.70 13.63 -15.97
C GLY A 105 6.19 13.88 -14.55
N MET A 106 6.04 12.87 -13.69
CA MET A 106 6.57 12.88 -12.32
C MET A 106 7.14 11.54 -11.89
N TYR A 107 8.22 11.58 -11.10
CA TYR A 107 8.77 10.41 -10.40
C TYR A 107 8.41 10.50 -8.92
N ILE A 108 7.55 9.61 -8.46
CA ILE A 108 7.07 9.62 -7.08
C ILE A 108 8.16 9.14 -6.12
N TRP A 109 8.27 9.79 -4.96
CA TRP A 109 9.03 9.29 -3.82
C TRP A 109 8.07 8.52 -2.88
N THR A 110 8.05 7.19 -2.87
CA THR A 110 8.78 6.24 -3.74
C THR A 110 7.85 5.17 -4.33
N GLY A 111 8.37 4.37 -5.28
CA GLY A 111 7.68 3.17 -5.78
C GLY A 111 7.57 2.08 -4.71
N PHE A 112 8.70 1.67 -4.16
CA PHE A 112 8.81 0.71 -3.05
C PHE A 112 9.37 1.40 -1.81
N ASP A 113 8.98 0.93 -0.63
CA ASP A 113 9.73 1.21 0.59
C ASP A 113 11.16 0.65 0.45
N TYR A 114 12.08 1.20 1.24
CA TYR A 114 13.50 0.86 1.25
C TYR A 114 14.06 0.98 2.68
N LEU A 115 15.21 0.35 2.92
CA LEU A 115 15.86 0.42 4.23
C LEU A 115 16.47 1.81 4.49
N GLY A 116 16.40 2.27 5.74
CA GLY A 116 16.80 3.62 6.11
C GLY A 116 15.69 4.65 5.87
N GLU A 117 16.05 5.92 6.09
CA GLU A 117 15.16 7.09 5.98
C GLU A 117 13.74 6.86 6.54
N PRO A 118 13.62 6.45 7.81
CA PRO A 118 12.34 6.10 8.41
C PRO A 118 11.49 7.33 8.79
N THR A 119 11.60 8.43 8.02
CA THR A 119 10.77 9.62 8.20
C THR A 119 9.30 9.19 8.26
N PRO A 120 8.55 9.60 9.30
CA PRO A 120 8.84 10.71 10.21
C PRO A 120 9.40 10.28 11.58
N TYR A 121 9.69 8.99 11.79
CA TYR A 121 10.01 8.43 13.10
C TYR A 121 11.50 8.22 13.34
N PRO A 122 11.97 8.35 14.59
CA PRO A 122 13.30 7.89 14.98
C PRO A 122 13.32 6.37 15.17
N TRP A 123 14.47 5.85 15.62
CA TRP A 123 14.60 4.48 16.13
C TRP A 123 13.45 4.13 17.11
N PRO A 124 12.87 2.92 17.08
CA PRO A 124 13.25 1.73 16.31
C PRO A 124 12.78 1.67 14.85
N ALA A 125 12.15 2.72 14.32
CA ALA A 125 11.87 2.74 12.88
C ALA A 125 13.19 2.70 12.09
N ARG A 126 13.27 1.81 11.11
CA ARG A 126 14.51 1.53 10.37
C ARG A 126 14.34 1.43 8.85
N SER A 127 13.13 1.54 8.34
CA SER A 127 12.86 1.62 6.91
C SER A 127 11.77 2.63 6.61
N SER A 128 11.69 3.00 5.34
CA SER A 128 10.87 4.12 4.90
C SER A 128 9.37 3.83 4.94
N TYR A 129 8.60 4.92 4.88
CA TYR A 129 7.13 4.92 4.86
C TYR A 129 6.58 5.46 3.51
N PHE A 130 7.46 5.77 2.55
CA PHE A 130 7.16 6.52 1.34
C PHE A 130 6.58 5.68 0.21
N GLY A 131 6.93 4.40 0.16
CA GLY A 131 6.61 3.50 -0.92
C GLY A 131 5.11 3.30 -1.07
N ILE A 132 4.62 3.28 -2.30
CA ILE A 132 3.26 2.81 -2.60
C ILE A 132 3.13 1.28 -2.47
N ILE A 133 4.27 0.59 -2.43
CA ILE A 133 4.43 -0.83 -2.13
C ILE A 133 5.40 -0.95 -0.94
N ASP A 134 5.12 -1.82 0.02
CA ASP A 134 6.00 -2.03 1.17
C ASP A 134 7.26 -2.84 0.84
N LEU A 135 8.18 -3.00 1.81
CA LEU A 135 9.43 -3.75 1.61
C LEU A 135 9.20 -5.22 1.21
N ALA A 136 8.10 -5.82 1.68
CA ALA A 136 7.71 -7.18 1.37
C ALA A 136 6.96 -7.30 0.03
N GLY A 137 6.87 -6.22 -0.75
CA GLY A 137 6.20 -6.23 -2.06
C GLY A 137 4.68 -6.21 -1.98
N PHE A 138 4.08 -5.96 -0.81
CA PHE A 138 2.64 -5.82 -0.68
C PHE A 138 2.19 -4.39 -1.02
N PRO A 139 1.24 -4.21 -1.95
CA PRO A 139 0.70 -2.89 -2.25
C PRO A 139 0.03 -2.25 -1.04
N LYS A 140 0.30 -0.96 -0.81
CA LYS A 140 -0.51 -0.09 0.07
C LYS A 140 -1.73 0.43 -0.69
N ASP A 141 -2.72 1.02 -0.01
CA ASP A 141 -3.99 1.40 -0.65
C ASP A 141 -3.80 2.38 -1.81
N VAL A 142 -2.84 3.30 -1.69
CA VAL A 142 -2.58 4.31 -2.72
C VAL A 142 -1.98 3.71 -4.01
N TYR A 143 -1.46 2.49 -3.99
CA TYR A 143 -1.12 1.78 -5.24
C TYR A 143 -2.31 1.75 -6.20
N TYR A 144 -3.52 1.59 -5.67
CA TYR A 144 -4.75 1.53 -6.46
C TYR A 144 -5.22 2.89 -6.97
N LEU A 145 -4.77 4.00 -6.36
CA LEU A 145 -4.91 5.33 -6.97
C LEU A 145 -4.17 5.34 -8.32
N TYR A 146 -2.87 5.05 -8.31
CA TYR A 146 -2.03 5.02 -9.52
C TYR A 146 -2.55 4.01 -10.55
N GLN A 147 -2.96 2.82 -10.12
CA GLN A 147 -3.54 1.83 -11.04
C GLN A 147 -4.83 2.35 -11.68
N SER A 148 -5.70 3.04 -10.93
CA SER A 148 -6.97 3.55 -11.45
C SER A 148 -6.78 4.72 -12.42
N GLU A 149 -5.76 5.56 -12.21
CA GLU A 149 -5.55 6.79 -12.97
C GLU A 149 -4.60 6.63 -14.16
N PHE A 150 -3.65 5.70 -14.10
CA PHE A 150 -2.58 5.56 -15.11
C PHE A 150 -2.55 4.21 -15.82
N THR A 151 -3.57 3.36 -15.62
CA THR A 151 -3.69 2.10 -16.38
C THR A 151 -5.10 1.92 -16.92
N SER A 152 -5.24 1.07 -17.94
CA SER A 152 -6.54 0.68 -18.49
C SER A 152 -7.21 -0.48 -17.73
N LYS A 153 -6.53 -1.07 -16.75
CA LYS A 153 -7.06 -2.17 -15.95
C LYS A 153 -8.28 -1.69 -15.16
N PRO A 154 -9.42 -2.40 -15.18
CA PRO A 154 -10.55 -2.09 -14.31
C PRO A 154 -10.15 -2.14 -12.83
N VAL A 155 -10.42 -1.06 -12.10
CA VAL A 155 -10.15 -0.92 -10.67
C VAL A 155 -11.44 -0.66 -9.90
N LEU A 156 -11.63 -1.41 -8.82
CA LEU A 156 -12.55 -1.09 -7.73
C LEU A 156 -11.86 -1.53 -6.42
N HIS A 157 -11.16 -0.60 -5.80
CA HIS A 157 -10.49 -0.78 -4.52
C HIS A 157 -11.32 -0.14 -3.42
N LEU A 158 -11.58 -0.87 -2.33
CA LEU A 158 -12.38 -0.42 -1.20
C LEU A 158 -11.56 -0.61 0.08
N TYR A 159 -11.39 0.45 0.86
CA TYR A 159 -10.60 0.46 2.09
C TYR A 159 -11.21 1.45 3.10
N PRO A 160 -10.95 1.32 4.41
CA PRO A 160 -10.02 0.42 5.09
C PRO A 160 -10.58 -1.00 5.30
N HIS A 161 -9.93 -1.81 6.14
CA HIS A 161 -10.49 -3.04 6.70
C HIS A 161 -11.78 -2.76 7.53
N TRP A 162 -12.56 -3.79 7.88
CA TRP A 162 -13.84 -3.63 8.59
C TRP A 162 -13.87 -4.25 9.99
N ASN A 163 -12.83 -3.96 10.78
CA ASN A 163 -12.65 -4.44 12.16
C ASN A 163 -12.39 -3.24 13.08
N TRP A 164 -13.46 -2.65 13.59
CA TRP A 164 -13.45 -1.43 14.40
C TRP A 164 -14.18 -1.64 15.72
N LYS A 165 -14.19 -0.64 16.61
CA LYS A 165 -14.93 -0.69 17.87
C LYS A 165 -16.37 -0.23 17.64
N THR A 166 -17.31 -0.84 18.34
CA THR A 166 -18.70 -0.35 18.36
C THR A 166 -18.73 1.11 18.79
N GLY A 167 -19.40 1.95 18.01
CA GLY A 167 -19.44 3.41 18.21
C GLY A 167 -18.45 4.18 17.33
N ASP A 168 -17.45 3.52 16.75
CA ASP A 168 -16.56 4.16 15.78
C ASP A 168 -17.33 4.57 14.52
N THR A 169 -16.91 5.67 13.90
CA THR A 169 -17.35 6.10 12.58
C THR A 169 -16.15 6.16 11.66
N VAL A 170 -16.23 5.45 10.53
CA VAL A 170 -15.10 5.20 9.64
C VAL A 170 -15.35 5.87 8.30
N ASP A 171 -14.37 6.60 7.78
CA ASP A 171 -14.39 7.08 6.40
C ASP A 171 -13.98 5.93 5.47
N VAL A 172 -14.95 5.33 4.79
CA VAL A 172 -14.75 4.27 3.79
C VAL A 172 -14.46 4.93 2.45
N VAL A 173 -13.31 4.62 1.85
CA VAL A 173 -12.80 5.24 0.63
C VAL A 173 -12.73 4.21 -0.50
N SER A 174 -12.93 4.68 -1.73
CA SER A 174 -12.73 3.86 -2.92
C SER A 174 -12.02 4.60 -4.05
N TYR A 175 -10.98 3.94 -4.58
CA TYR A 175 -10.39 4.23 -5.88
C TYR A 175 -11.05 3.32 -6.93
N TYR A 176 -11.46 3.91 -8.06
CA TYR A 176 -12.07 3.17 -9.15
C TYR A 176 -11.88 3.89 -10.49
N ASN A 177 -12.01 3.14 -11.58
CA ASN A 177 -12.08 3.66 -12.94
C ASN A 177 -13.12 2.88 -13.75
N ASN A 178 -13.31 3.24 -15.02
CA ASN A 178 -14.18 2.52 -15.96
C ASN A 178 -15.64 2.32 -15.47
N ALA A 179 -16.12 3.21 -14.61
CA ALA A 179 -17.47 3.23 -14.08
C ALA A 179 -17.95 4.67 -13.87
N ASP A 180 -19.26 4.89 -13.92
CA ASP A 180 -19.87 6.22 -13.75
C ASP A 180 -20.05 6.54 -12.26
N ALA A 181 -20.32 5.52 -11.45
CA ALA A 181 -20.49 5.64 -10.01
C ALA A 181 -20.21 4.31 -9.31
N VAL A 182 -20.09 4.38 -7.99
CA VAL A 182 -20.05 3.20 -7.11
C VAL A 182 -21.14 3.34 -6.07
N GLU A 183 -21.84 2.26 -5.80
CA GLU A 183 -22.79 2.15 -4.69
C GLU A 183 -22.20 1.30 -3.58
N LEU A 184 -22.28 1.80 -2.35
CA LEU A 184 -21.80 1.10 -1.16
C LEU A 184 -22.98 0.51 -0.40
N PHE A 185 -22.82 -0.71 0.09
CA PHE A 185 -23.78 -1.41 0.94
C PHE A 185 -23.11 -1.83 2.24
N LEU A 186 -23.84 -1.72 3.36
CA LEU A 186 -23.46 -2.30 4.64
C LEU A 186 -24.54 -3.33 5.01
N ASN A 187 -24.15 -4.60 5.14
CA ASN A 187 -25.05 -5.70 5.47
C ASN A 187 -26.30 -5.74 4.56
N GLY A 188 -26.10 -5.53 3.26
CA GLY A 188 -27.15 -5.53 2.24
C GLY A 188 -27.95 -4.22 2.14
N LYS A 189 -27.82 -3.29 3.09
CA LYS A 189 -28.49 -1.97 3.03
C LYS A 189 -27.63 -0.97 2.27
N SER A 190 -28.20 -0.33 1.24
CA SER A 190 -27.51 0.72 0.48
C SER A 190 -27.20 1.92 1.38
N LEU A 191 -25.97 2.43 1.26
CA LEU A 191 -25.48 3.68 1.84
C LEU A 191 -25.38 4.79 0.77
N GLY A 192 -26.00 4.57 -0.38
CA GLY A 192 -26.06 5.51 -1.49
C GLY A 192 -24.91 5.37 -2.50
N SER A 193 -25.19 5.86 -3.71
CA SER A 193 -24.24 5.89 -4.82
C SER A 193 -23.45 7.20 -4.87
N LYS A 194 -22.16 7.11 -5.18
CA LYS A 194 -21.26 8.26 -5.34
C LYS A 194 -20.45 8.16 -6.62
N ALA A 195 -20.26 9.31 -7.26
CA ALA A 195 -19.42 9.50 -8.44
C ALA A 195 -18.28 10.46 -8.11
N LYS A 196 -17.15 10.36 -8.83
CA LYS A 196 -16.08 11.36 -8.78
C LYS A 196 -16.66 12.68 -9.34
N LYS A 197 -16.35 13.80 -8.68
CA LYS A 197 -16.79 15.15 -9.11
C LYS A 197 -15.56 16.05 -9.22
N GLY A 198 -15.50 16.87 -10.27
CA GLY A 198 -14.37 17.77 -10.50
C GLY A 198 -13.06 17.00 -10.64
N ASP A 199 -12.06 17.40 -9.86
CA ASP A 199 -10.71 16.80 -9.84
C ASP A 199 -10.53 15.70 -8.77
N LYS A 200 -11.60 15.28 -8.08
CA LYS A 200 -11.54 14.25 -7.04
C LYS A 200 -11.12 12.90 -7.64
N LEU A 201 -10.14 12.24 -7.00
CA LEU A 201 -9.58 10.96 -7.46
C LEU A 201 -10.10 9.76 -6.67
N HIS A 202 -10.77 9.99 -5.55
CA HIS A 202 -11.52 9.00 -4.79
C HIS A 202 -12.97 9.43 -4.55
N ILE A 203 -13.77 8.47 -4.09
CA ILE A 203 -15.07 8.70 -3.45
C ILE A 203 -15.04 8.14 -2.04
N LYS A 204 -15.88 8.67 -1.14
CA LYS A 204 -15.94 8.20 0.24
C LYS A 204 -17.32 8.27 0.87
N TRP A 205 -17.53 7.44 1.88
CA TRP A 205 -18.69 7.43 2.77
C TRP A 205 -18.20 7.52 4.21
N ARG A 206 -18.94 8.23 5.06
CA ARG A 206 -18.71 8.25 6.50
C ARG A 206 -19.70 7.30 7.15
N VAL A 207 -19.22 6.17 7.66
CA VAL A 207 -20.05 5.00 7.98
C VAL A 207 -19.87 4.62 9.45
N PRO A 208 -20.93 4.69 10.27
CA PRO A 208 -20.91 4.11 11.62
C PRO A 208 -20.61 2.62 11.53
N PHE A 209 -19.66 2.14 12.33
CA PHE A 209 -19.25 0.75 12.28
C PHE A 209 -20.37 -0.16 12.78
N ALA A 210 -20.72 -1.15 11.95
CA ALA A 210 -21.46 -2.33 12.35
C ALA A 210 -20.75 -3.56 11.77
N PRO A 211 -20.47 -4.60 12.57
CA PRO A 211 -19.86 -5.83 12.07
C PRO A 211 -20.64 -6.43 10.89
N GLY A 212 -19.92 -7.05 9.96
CA GLY A 212 -20.48 -7.75 8.82
C GLY A 212 -19.74 -7.44 7.52
N GLU A 213 -20.46 -7.08 6.46
CA GLU A 213 -19.90 -6.87 5.12
C GLU A 213 -20.18 -5.46 4.60
N LEU A 214 -19.09 -4.76 4.24
CA LEU A 214 -19.14 -3.69 3.26
C LEU A 214 -19.01 -4.26 1.86
N LYS A 215 -19.91 -3.87 0.97
CA LYS A 215 -19.88 -4.26 -0.44
C LYS A 215 -19.98 -3.02 -1.32
N ALA A 216 -18.99 -2.81 -2.18
CA ALA A 216 -18.99 -1.79 -3.21
C ALA A 216 -19.34 -2.41 -4.57
N VAL A 217 -20.20 -1.73 -5.32
CA VAL A 217 -20.62 -2.14 -6.67
C VAL A 217 -20.40 -0.96 -7.62
N SER A 218 -19.44 -1.07 -8.54
CA SER A 218 -19.23 -0.06 -9.58
C SER A 218 -20.18 -0.30 -10.75
N LYS A 219 -20.76 0.78 -11.29
CA LYS A 219 -21.77 0.74 -12.35
C LYS A 219 -21.39 1.65 -13.53
N LYS A 220 -21.61 1.19 -14.76
CA LYS A 220 -21.46 1.97 -16.00
C LYS A 220 -22.70 1.78 -16.87
N GLY A 221 -23.37 2.87 -17.27
CA GLY A 221 -24.64 2.81 -18.01
C GLY A 221 -25.70 1.98 -17.30
N GLY A 222 -25.76 2.04 -15.96
CA GLY A 222 -26.67 1.27 -15.12
C GLY A 222 -26.29 -0.20 -14.91
N LYS A 223 -25.27 -0.74 -15.60
CA LYS A 223 -24.83 -2.14 -15.47
C LYS A 223 -23.66 -2.27 -14.50
N THR A 224 -23.62 -3.35 -13.73
CA THR A 224 -22.49 -3.66 -12.85
C THR A 224 -21.23 -3.94 -13.65
N VAL A 225 -20.13 -3.29 -13.26
CA VAL A 225 -18.79 -3.50 -13.83
C VAL A 225 -17.95 -4.37 -12.90
N MET A 226 -17.84 -4.00 -11.62
CA MET A 226 -17.12 -4.78 -10.61
C MET A 226 -17.88 -4.79 -9.29
N THR A 227 -17.58 -5.79 -8.47
CA THR A 227 -18.02 -5.87 -7.07
C THR A 227 -16.80 -6.15 -6.20
N LYS A 228 -16.70 -5.45 -5.07
CA LYS A 228 -15.66 -5.65 -4.08
C LYS A 228 -16.27 -5.67 -2.68
N SER A 229 -15.82 -6.58 -1.83
CA SER A 229 -16.26 -6.66 -0.44
C SER A 229 -15.09 -6.55 0.52
N VAL A 230 -15.36 -5.97 1.69
CA VAL A 230 -14.52 -6.00 2.89
C VAL A 230 -15.41 -6.49 4.03
N LYS A 231 -14.95 -7.50 4.78
CA LYS A 231 -15.70 -8.14 5.85
C LYS A 231 -15.02 -7.94 7.19
N THR A 232 -15.81 -7.93 8.26
CA THR A 232 -15.30 -8.04 9.62
C THR A 232 -14.75 -9.44 9.81
N ALA A 233 -13.45 -9.54 10.08
CA ALA A 233 -12.80 -10.79 10.42
C ALA A 233 -13.12 -11.21 11.86
N GLY A 234 -13.28 -12.51 12.09
CA GLY A 234 -13.29 -13.13 13.40
C GLY A 234 -11.89 -13.27 14.00
N ALA A 235 -11.76 -14.15 15.00
CA ALA A 235 -10.45 -14.47 15.59
C ALA A 235 -9.53 -15.18 14.56
N PRO A 236 -8.21 -14.93 14.61
CA PRO A 236 -7.22 -15.72 13.86
C PRO A 236 -7.46 -17.22 14.00
N HIS A 237 -7.45 -17.93 12.88
CA HIS A 237 -7.73 -19.37 12.86
C HIS A 237 -6.71 -20.18 12.07
N ARG A 238 -6.28 -19.68 10.90
CA ARG A 238 -5.38 -20.43 10.02
C ARG A 238 -4.51 -19.53 9.17
N LEU A 239 -3.44 -20.10 8.65
CA LEU A 239 -2.58 -19.47 7.66
C LEU A 239 -3.05 -19.82 6.23
N LEU A 240 -2.90 -18.89 5.29
CA LEU A 240 -3.05 -19.13 3.86
C LEU A 240 -1.74 -18.78 3.16
N LEU A 241 -1.27 -19.67 2.27
CA LEU A 241 -0.03 -19.50 1.53
C LEU A 241 -0.33 -19.31 0.04
N LYS A 242 0.25 -18.28 -0.56
CA LYS A 242 0.14 -17.99 -1.99
C LYS A 242 1.50 -17.69 -2.59
N ALA A 243 2.03 -18.65 -3.34
CA ALA A 243 3.16 -18.42 -4.23
C ALA A 243 2.72 -17.54 -5.41
N ASP A 244 3.54 -16.54 -5.74
CA ASP A 244 3.40 -15.74 -6.96
C ASP A 244 3.55 -16.61 -8.23
N ARG A 245 4.49 -17.56 -8.18
CA ARG A 245 4.85 -18.50 -9.23
C ARG A 245 5.03 -19.90 -8.63
N LYS A 246 4.22 -20.85 -9.07
CA LYS A 246 4.35 -22.27 -8.64
C LYS A 246 5.37 -23.07 -9.46
N ALA A 247 5.93 -22.49 -10.51
CA ALA A 247 6.96 -23.10 -11.34
C ALA A 247 8.09 -22.07 -11.56
N ILE A 248 9.30 -22.45 -11.19
CA ILE A 248 10.51 -21.63 -11.25
C ILE A 248 11.66 -22.45 -11.85
N LYS A 249 12.66 -21.80 -12.44
CA LYS A 249 13.78 -22.46 -13.09
C LYS A 249 14.68 -23.12 -12.07
N ALA A 250 15.12 -24.34 -12.34
CA ALA A 250 16.13 -25.03 -11.55
C ALA A 250 17.55 -24.54 -11.88
N ASP A 251 17.84 -23.24 -11.73
CA ASP A 251 19.13 -22.63 -12.06
C ASP A 251 19.95 -22.18 -10.84
N GLY A 252 19.39 -22.26 -9.63
CA GLY A 252 20.04 -21.81 -8.40
C GLY A 252 19.82 -20.32 -8.10
N GLU A 253 19.14 -19.59 -8.98
CA GLU A 253 18.96 -18.14 -8.90
C GLU A 253 17.48 -17.74 -8.86
N ASP A 254 16.62 -18.48 -9.56
CA ASP A 254 15.20 -18.15 -9.68
C ASP A 254 14.48 -18.24 -8.34
N LEU A 255 13.53 -17.31 -8.15
CA LEU A 255 12.83 -17.08 -6.89
C LEU A 255 11.32 -17.27 -7.05
N SER A 256 10.68 -17.72 -5.98
CA SER A 256 9.24 -17.57 -5.77
C SER A 256 8.96 -16.84 -4.46
N PHE A 257 8.03 -15.90 -4.51
CA PHE A 257 7.56 -15.08 -3.41
C PHE A 257 6.27 -15.70 -2.86
N VAL A 258 6.36 -16.27 -1.67
CA VAL A 258 5.25 -16.93 -0.98
C VAL A 258 4.66 -15.98 0.06
N ALA A 259 3.55 -15.33 -0.31
CA ALA A 259 2.78 -14.52 0.61
C ALA A 259 2.04 -15.41 1.63
N VAL A 260 2.07 -15.00 2.90
CA VAL A 260 1.30 -15.61 3.98
C VAL A 260 0.27 -14.62 4.49
N GLU A 261 -0.97 -15.09 4.64
CA GLU A 261 -2.06 -14.33 5.25
C GLU A 261 -2.59 -15.06 6.48
N ILE A 262 -2.80 -14.33 7.58
CA ILE A 262 -3.50 -14.82 8.77
C ILE A 262 -4.98 -14.53 8.58
N VAL A 263 -5.78 -15.59 8.54
CA VAL A 263 -7.23 -15.48 8.30
C VAL A 263 -8.03 -16.11 9.42
N ASP A 264 -9.27 -15.67 9.56
CA ASP A 264 -10.25 -16.30 10.44
C ASP A 264 -10.77 -17.63 9.86
N LYS A 265 -11.70 -18.26 10.57
CA LYS A 265 -12.32 -19.53 10.17
C LYS A 265 -13.03 -19.47 8.80
N ASP A 266 -13.50 -18.29 8.41
CA ASP A 266 -14.25 -18.05 7.17
C ASP A 266 -13.31 -17.58 6.03
N GLY A 267 -12.00 -17.49 6.29
CA GLY A 267 -11.00 -17.07 5.32
C GLY A 267 -10.88 -15.56 5.13
N VAL A 268 -11.43 -14.75 6.05
CA VAL A 268 -11.27 -13.29 6.03
C VAL A 268 -9.92 -12.93 6.68
N LEU A 269 -9.11 -12.13 5.98
CA LEU A 269 -7.85 -11.59 6.51
C LEU A 269 -8.11 -10.87 7.84
N VAL A 270 -7.36 -11.25 8.88
CA VAL A 270 -7.42 -10.57 10.17
C VAL A 270 -6.50 -9.34 10.13
N PRO A 271 -7.04 -8.11 10.03
CA PRO A 271 -6.27 -6.95 9.59
C PRO A 271 -5.28 -6.40 10.63
N ARG A 272 -5.33 -6.90 11.87
CA ARG A 272 -4.42 -6.52 12.97
C ARG A 272 -3.64 -7.71 13.53
N ALA A 273 -3.67 -8.86 12.84
CA ALA A 273 -2.93 -10.03 13.31
C ALA A 273 -1.42 -9.82 13.13
N ASP A 274 -0.69 -10.12 14.19
CA ASP A 274 0.75 -9.94 14.35
C ASP A 274 1.43 -11.23 14.84
N ASN A 275 0.85 -12.39 14.54
CA ASN A 275 1.43 -13.67 14.96
C ASN A 275 2.84 -13.85 14.36
N LEU A 276 3.76 -14.42 15.15
CA LEU A 276 5.05 -14.90 14.67
C LEU A 276 4.85 -16.12 13.78
N ILE A 277 5.16 -15.98 12.48
CA ILE A 277 5.06 -17.06 11.51
C ILE A 277 6.43 -17.73 11.40
N ARG A 278 6.46 -19.07 11.49
CA ARG A 278 7.63 -19.91 11.30
C ARG A 278 7.51 -20.67 9.99
N PHE A 279 8.61 -20.74 9.26
CA PHE A 279 8.72 -21.36 7.95
C PHE A 279 9.61 -22.59 8.02
N SER A 280 9.18 -23.66 7.37
CA SER A 280 10.02 -24.80 7.04
C SER A 280 9.95 -25.09 5.55
N ILE A 281 11.07 -25.51 4.99
CA ILE A 281 11.20 -25.84 3.58
C ILE A 281 11.80 -27.24 3.43
N SER A 282 11.29 -28.01 2.49
CA SER A 282 11.86 -29.29 2.08
C SER A 282 11.88 -29.42 0.56
N GLY A 283 12.74 -30.30 0.05
CA GLY A 283 12.95 -30.46 -1.38
C GLY A 283 14.04 -29.54 -1.94
N ASN A 284 13.91 -29.16 -3.21
CA ASN A 284 15.01 -28.56 -3.98
C ASN A 284 15.09 -27.02 -3.92
N GLY A 285 14.96 -26.47 -2.71
CA GLY A 285 15.03 -25.03 -2.49
C GLY A 285 15.42 -24.66 -1.06
N SER A 286 15.68 -23.37 -0.86
CA SER A 286 16.02 -22.77 0.44
C SER A 286 15.26 -21.46 0.64
N ILE A 287 15.20 -21.00 1.90
CA ILE A 287 14.64 -19.68 2.22
C ILE A 287 15.73 -18.62 1.96
N ALA A 288 15.51 -17.76 0.98
CA ALA A 288 16.39 -16.64 0.66
C ALA A 288 16.15 -15.41 1.55
N GLY A 289 14.92 -15.26 2.04
CA GLY A 289 14.58 -14.24 3.02
C GLY A 289 13.13 -14.30 3.49
N VAL A 290 12.85 -13.59 4.57
CA VAL A 290 11.51 -13.40 5.15
C VAL A 290 11.30 -11.93 5.50
N ASP A 291 10.08 -11.43 5.37
CA ASP A 291 9.74 -10.03 5.70
C ASP A 291 8.22 -9.91 5.97
N SER A 292 7.79 -8.83 6.61
CA SER A 292 6.39 -8.41 6.65
C SER A 292 6.14 -7.02 6.11
N GLY A 293 7.19 -6.25 5.78
CA GLY A 293 7.07 -4.85 5.39
C GLY A 293 6.94 -3.91 6.58
N SER A 294 7.16 -4.40 7.80
CA SER A 294 7.08 -3.58 9.02
C SER A 294 8.25 -2.60 9.10
N PRO A 295 7.99 -1.29 9.16
CA PRO A 295 9.06 -0.30 9.20
C PRO A 295 9.81 -0.24 10.54
N VAL A 296 9.30 -0.95 11.55
CA VAL A 296 9.84 -0.98 12.91
C VAL A 296 10.31 -2.37 13.36
N SER A 297 10.05 -3.42 12.58
CA SER A 297 10.50 -4.77 12.97
C SER A 297 12.01 -4.85 12.87
N LEU A 298 12.68 -5.27 13.94
CA LEU A 298 14.12 -5.53 13.98
C LEU A 298 14.47 -6.99 13.67
N GLU A 299 13.49 -7.80 13.29
CA GLU A 299 13.69 -9.20 12.91
C GLU A 299 14.60 -9.31 11.68
N SER A 300 15.41 -10.36 11.66
CA SER A 300 16.34 -10.62 10.55
C SER A 300 15.57 -10.98 9.28
N PHE A 301 15.92 -10.35 8.16
CA PHE A 301 15.45 -10.81 6.84
C PHE A 301 16.05 -12.16 6.46
N LYS A 302 17.19 -12.54 7.05
CA LYS A 302 17.84 -13.83 6.87
C LYS A 302 17.46 -14.73 8.04
N GLY A 303 16.41 -15.51 7.84
CA GLY A 303 15.87 -16.40 8.86
C GLY A 303 14.74 -17.25 8.32
N ASN A 304 14.10 -17.98 9.22
CA ASN A 304 12.97 -18.86 8.93
C ASN A 304 11.72 -18.47 9.74
N SER A 305 11.64 -17.25 10.25
CA SER A 305 10.43 -16.74 10.90
C SER A 305 10.36 -15.24 10.83
N HIS A 306 9.14 -14.70 10.78
CA HIS A 306 8.91 -13.26 10.85
C HIS A 306 7.52 -12.97 11.42
N THR A 307 7.40 -11.91 12.20
CA THR A 307 6.13 -11.43 12.76
C THR A 307 5.31 -10.76 11.65
N ALA A 308 4.04 -11.13 11.54
CA ALA A 308 3.15 -10.55 10.55
C ALA A 308 2.92 -9.05 10.82
N LEU A 309 2.80 -8.26 9.74
CA LEU A 309 2.31 -6.90 9.81
C LEU A 309 0.90 -6.87 9.24
N ASN A 310 -0.08 -6.53 10.07
CA ASN A 310 -1.48 -6.39 9.68
C ASN A 310 -2.00 -7.60 8.89
N GLY A 311 -1.72 -8.79 9.45
CA GLY A 311 -2.14 -10.09 8.95
C GLY A 311 -1.29 -10.69 7.84
N LYS A 312 -0.16 -10.07 7.45
CA LYS A 312 0.66 -10.57 6.32
C LYS A 312 2.15 -10.69 6.63
N ALA A 313 2.77 -11.69 6.03
CA ALA A 313 4.22 -11.87 5.93
C ALA A 313 4.59 -12.50 4.57
N LEU A 314 5.87 -12.56 4.26
CA LEU A 314 6.45 -13.07 3.03
C LEU A 314 7.58 -14.05 3.36
N CYS A 315 7.63 -15.16 2.61
CA CYS A 315 8.80 -16.02 2.51
C CYS A 315 9.28 -16.06 1.05
N ILE A 316 10.55 -15.75 0.83
CA ILE A 316 11.20 -15.80 -0.49
C ILE A 316 11.93 -17.13 -0.59
N VAL A 317 11.56 -17.93 -1.58
CA VAL A 317 12.09 -19.25 -1.86
C VAL A 317 13.03 -19.17 -3.04
N GLN A 318 14.23 -19.71 -2.91
CA GLN A 318 15.22 -19.80 -3.99
C GLN A 318 15.45 -21.26 -4.36
N THR A 319 15.60 -21.54 -5.66
CA THR A 319 15.99 -22.89 -6.10
C THR A 319 17.43 -23.20 -5.74
N ASN A 320 17.77 -24.49 -5.64
CA ASN A 320 19.15 -24.93 -5.42
C ASN A 320 19.83 -25.47 -6.70
N GLY A 321 19.28 -25.19 -7.88
CA GLY A 321 19.77 -25.68 -9.17
C GLY A 321 19.36 -27.10 -9.55
N LYS A 322 18.59 -27.80 -8.71
CA LYS A 322 18.08 -29.16 -9.00
C LYS A 322 16.60 -29.15 -9.34
N LYS A 323 16.21 -29.86 -10.40
CA LYS A 323 14.79 -30.06 -10.75
C LYS A 323 14.08 -30.87 -9.67
N GLY A 324 12.82 -30.55 -9.38
CA GLY A 324 11.99 -31.30 -8.44
C GLY A 324 11.04 -30.42 -7.64
N GLY A 325 10.37 -31.04 -6.67
CA GLY A 325 9.43 -30.35 -5.78
C GLY A 325 10.12 -29.54 -4.70
N ILE A 326 9.50 -28.43 -4.33
CA ILE A 326 9.82 -27.62 -3.17
C ILE A 326 8.52 -27.46 -2.37
N THR A 327 8.55 -27.91 -1.11
CA THR A 327 7.42 -27.77 -0.19
C THR A 327 7.76 -26.69 0.83
N VAL A 328 6.91 -25.66 0.92
CA VAL A 328 7.02 -24.60 1.93
C VAL A 328 5.86 -24.75 2.90
N THR A 329 6.15 -24.86 4.18
CA THR A 329 5.17 -24.91 5.26
C THR A 329 5.33 -23.69 6.14
N ALA A 330 4.22 -23.04 6.49
CA ALA A 330 4.16 -21.99 7.50
C ALA A 330 3.33 -22.45 8.70
N SER A 331 3.80 -22.14 9.91
CA SER A 331 3.11 -22.41 11.17
C SER A 331 3.16 -21.19 12.10
N ALA A 332 2.17 -21.08 12.98
CA ALA A 332 2.11 -20.04 14.01
C ALA A 332 1.37 -20.62 15.23
N GLU A 333 1.73 -20.19 16.42
CA GLU A 333 1.11 -20.68 17.66
C GLU A 333 -0.40 -20.44 17.66
N GLY A 334 -1.17 -21.49 17.97
CA GLY A 334 -2.64 -21.43 18.02
C GLY A 334 -3.33 -21.40 16.65
N LEU A 335 -2.61 -21.41 15.52
CA LEU A 335 -3.19 -21.35 14.17
C LEU A 335 -2.98 -22.67 13.41
N GLN A 336 -3.93 -23.02 12.55
CA GLN A 336 -3.73 -24.12 11.60
C GLN A 336 -2.63 -23.74 10.60
N SER A 337 -1.63 -24.60 10.49
CA SER A 337 -0.52 -24.45 9.54
C SER A 337 -0.99 -24.63 8.10
N ALA A 338 -0.21 -24.11 7.15
CA ALA A 338 -0.49 -24.27 5.74
C ALA A 338 0.77 -24.55 4.93
N THR A 339 0.60 -25.22 3.80
CA THR A 339 1.69 -25.65 2.92
C THR A 339 1.39 -25.25 1.48
N VAL A 340 2.42 -24.87 0.73
CA VAL A 340 2.35 -24.67 -0.72
C VAL A 340 3.44 -25.47 -1.42
N GLN A 341 3.11 -26.00 -2.61
CA GLN A 341 4.02 -26.72 -3.48
C GLN A 341 4.49 -25.81 -4.62
N ILE A 342 5.80 -25.80 -4.86
CA ILE A 342 6.48 -25.15 -5.97
C ILE A 342 7.30 -26.21 -6.72
N VAL A 343 7.45 -26.06 -8.03
CA VAL A 343 8.25 -26.96 -8.86
C VAL A 343 9.43 -26.19 -9.43
N ALA A 344 10.64 -26.70 -9.18
CA ALA A 344 11.86 -26.30 -9.88
C ALA A 344 11.99 -27.15 -11.15
N GLN A 345 12.06 -26.53 -12.33
CA GLN A 345 12.03 -27.21 -13.64
C GLN A 345 13.19 -26.88 -14.56
#